data_AF-A0AAP0NLT6-F1
#
_entry.id   AF-A0AAP0NLT6-F1
#
_cell.length_a   1.000
_cell.length_b   1.000
_cell.length_c   1.000
_cell.angle_alpha   90.00
_cell.angle_beta   90.00
_cell.angle_gamma   90.00
#
_symmetry.space_group_name_H-M   'P 1'
#
loop_
_entity.id
_entity.type
_entity.pdbx_description
1 polymer ?
#
loop_
_entity_poly.entity_id
_entity_poly.type
_entity_poly.pdbx_seq_one_letter_code
_entity_poly.pdbx_strand_id
1 'polypeptide(L)'
;MSVNNNNPPKSLGVSSPFGNAGMVSPNMPVNPTFSQSQAQSQIGAAFQGQFQLSQAQAIAHAHSKAQAHAAAQAQAAHAQFQAQLQAQGMSLNQSQTAGMGNVGTSSPSFSTPGNVNAKRVPQKPPVRPPGTSTMNTVSPLRTMELTPAARRKKQKLPEKQLQDRVAAILPESALYTQLLEFESRVDAALARKKVDIQEALKNPPCVQKTLRIYVFNTFANQIRTIPKKPNAEPPTWTLKIIGRILEDGVDPDQPGAIQKSSSSYPKFSSFFKRVTISLDQRLYPDNHIIIWEQARSPAPHEGFEVKRKGDKEFSVNIRLEMNYLPEKYKLSPALMEVLGIEVDTRPRIIAAIWHYVKARKLQNPNDPSFFNCDPPLQRVFGEEKMKFTMVSQRISQHLSPPQPIHLEHKIKLSGNSPAGNACYDVLVDVPFPIQRELSVLLANTEKNKEIDACDEAICGAIRKIHEHRRRRAFFLGFSQSPVEFINALIESQSRDLKLVAGEPSRIAEKERRSDFFNQPWVEDAVIRYLNRKPVAGSDAPGST
;
A
#
# COMPACT_ATOMS: atom_id res chain seq x y z
N MET A 1 -47.06 37.48 -37.05
CA MET A 1 -48.38 36.93 -36.68
C MET A 1 -48.06 35.73 -35.78
N SER A 2 -48.11 35.81 -34.45
CA SER A 2 -49.32 36.01 -33.60
C SER A 2 -50.29 34.84 -33.84
N VAL A 3 -50.70 34.02 -32.86
CA VAL A 3 -51.39 34.33 -31.57
C VAL A 3 -51.18 33.11 -30.61
N ASN A 4 -50.71 33.30 -29.36
CA ASN A 4 -51.46 33.22 -28.07
C ASN A 4 -52.24 31.88 -27.83
N ASN A 5 -51.88 30.98 -26.90
CA ASN A 5 -51.95 31.01 -25.42
C ASN A 5 -53.34 30.65 -24.82
N ASN A 6 -53.41 29.66 -23.90
CA ASN A 6 -54.12 29.75 -22.60
C ASN A 6 -54.13 28.45 -21.76
N ASN A 7 -53.67 28.56 -20.50
CA ASN A 7 -54.15 27.77 -19.34
C ASN A 7 -55.52 28.33 -18.84
N PRO A 8 -56.27 27.62 -17.97
CA PRO A 8 -56.53 28.14 -16.60
C PRO A 8 -56.68 27.03 -15.50
N PRO A 9 -56.93 27.39 -14.20
CA PRO A 9 -56.38 26.64 -13.04
C PRO A 9 -57.37 26.34 -11.87
N LYS A 10 -56.83 25.96 -10.68
CA LYS A 10 -57.33 26.07 -9.26
C LYS A 10 -56.38 25.22 -8.36
N SER A 11 -55.78 25.60 -7.22
CA SER A 11 -55.96 26.64 -6.17
C SER A 11 -57.24 26.42 -5.31
N LEU A 12 -57.30 26.46 -3.96
CA LEU A 12 -56.38 26.73 -2.81
C LEU A 12 -56.76 25.72 -1.66
N GLY A 13 -56.12 25.57 -0.47
CA GLY A 13 -54.93 26.13 0.19
C GLY A 13 -55.07 26.13 1.75
N VAL A 14 -53.96 26.20 2.51
CA VAL A 14 -53.85 26.65 3.94
C VAL A 14 -54.47 25.68 5.01
N SER A 15 -54.02 25.46 6.26
CA SER A 15 -53.14 26.17 7.24
C SER A 15 -52.46 25.23 8.28
N SER A 16 -51.32 25.65 8.85
CA SER A 16 -50.85 25.30 10.23
C SER A 16 -51.41 26.32 11.25
N PRO A 17 -51.37 26.18 12.62
CA PRO A 17 -50.12 26.20 13.42
C PRO A 17 -50.13 25.57 14.85
N PHE A 18 -48.99 25.73 15.58
CA PHE A 18 -48.72 25.48 17.04
C PHE A 18 -48.74 24.01 17.57
N GLY A 19 -47.99 23.65 18.63
CA GLY A 19 -47.16 24.47 19.54
C GLY A 19 -46.12 23.68 20.36
N ASN A 20 -45.42 24.37 21.26
CA ASN A 20 -44.15 23.96 21.91
C ASN A 20 -44.33 23.59 23.40
N ALA A 21 -43.69 22.51 23.91
CA ALA A 21 -43.44 22.29 25.35
C ALA A 21 -42.47 21.12 25.60
N GLY A 22 -41.52 21.26 26.53
CA GLY A 22 -40.45 20.28 26.75
C GLY A 22 -40.41 19.53 28.08
N MET A 23 -39.22 18.97 28.32
CA MET A 23 -38.63 18.52 29.59
C MET A 23 -39.06 17.17 30.23
N VAL A 24 -38.04 16.60 30.93
CA VAL A 24 -38.04 15.58 32.01
C VAL A 24 -37.96 14.09 31.65
N SER A 25 -36.84 13.47 32.04
CA SER A 25 -36.59 12.01 32.13
C SER A 25 -37.16 11.40 33.43
N PRO A 26 -37.30 10.06 33.51
CA PRO A 26 -37.03 9.39 34.78
C PRO A 26 -36.13 8.14 34.70
N ASN A 27 -35.65 7.74 35.89
CA ASN A 27 -34.63 6.72 36.18
C ASN A 27 -35.12 5.25 36.15
N MET A 28 -34.15 4.33 36.25
CA MET A 28 -34.28 2.92 36.64
C MET A 28 -35.08 2.68 37.94
N PRO A 29 -35.57 1.44 38.13
CA PRO A 29 -35.15 0.59 39.25
C PRO A 29 -34.48 -0.71 38.74
N VAL A 30 -33.30 -1.14 39.24
CA VAL A 30 -32.99 -1.75 40.56
C VAL A 30 -33.50 -3.20 40.70
N ASN A 31 -32.53 -4.07 41.01
CA ASN A 31 -32.58 -5.53 41.15
C ASN A 31 -33.16 -5.99 42.50
N PRO A 32 -33.65 -7.24 42.62
CA PRO A 32 -33.59 -7.96 43.90
C PRO A 32 -32.85 -9.30 43.78
N THR A 33 -32.01 -9.57 44.79
CA THR A 33 -31.28 -10.82 45.02
C THR A 33 -32.03 -11.74 46.01
N PHE A 34 -31.48 -12.94 46.26
CA PHE A 34 -31.96 -14.00 47.18
C PHE A 34 -33.11 -14.89 46.63
N SER A 35 -33.21 -16.19 46.96
CA SER A 35 -32.46 -16.99 47.96
C SER A 35 -32.23 -18.45 47.50
N GLN A 36 -31.35 -19.13 48.22
CA GLN A 36 -30.91 -20.52 48.05
C GLN A 36 -31.77 -21.46 48.93
N SER A 37 -32.23 -22.60 48.39
CA SER A 37 -32.75 -23.71 49.20
C SER A 37 -32.51 -25.07 48.53
N GLN A 38 -31.84 -25.97 49.22
CA GLN A 38 -31.71 -27.38 48.82
C GLN A 38 -33.01 -28.15 49.09
N ALA A 39 -33.38 -29.06 48.19
CA ALA A 39 -34.19 -30.22 48.52
C ALA A 39 -33.81 -31.38 47.61
N GLN A 40 -33.65 -32.57 48.19
CA GLN A 40 -33.14 -33.77 47.54
C GLN A 40 -34.27 -34.80 47.42
N SER A 41 -34.53 -35.31 46.22
CA SER A 41 -35.26 -36.56 46.00
C SER A 41 -34.91 -37.16 44.65
N GLN A 42 -35.16 -38.46 44.48
CA GLN A 42 -34.49 -39.33 43.51
C GLN A 42 -35.52 -40.08 42.65
N ILE A 43 -35.08 -40.55 41.47
CA ILE A 43 -35.71 -41.56 40.59
C ILE A 43 -36.85 -41.06 39.67
N GLY A 44 -36.76 -41.42 38.37
CA GLY A 44 -37.85 -41.28 37.40
C GLY A 44 -37.39 -41.04 35.95
N ALA A 45 -36.92 -42.09 35.25
CA ALA A 45 -36.50 -41.98 33.85
C ALA A 45 -37.55 -42.55 32.88
N ALA A 46 -38.13 -41.70 32.01
CA ALA A 46 -38.67 -42.05 30.68
C ALA A 46 -39.27 -40.81 29.96
N PHE A 47 -39.33 -40.85 28.62
CA PHE A 47 -40.24 -40.07 27.76
C PHE A 47 -40.05 -38.53 27.61
N GLN A 48 -38.97 -38.10 26.96
CA GLN A 48 -38.94 -36.86 26.16
C GLN A 48 -38.15 -37.04 24.85
N GLY A 49 -38.78 -37.62 23.82
CA GLY A 49 -38.12 -37.90 22.52
C GLY A 49 -38.74 -37.21 21.29
N GLN A 50 -39.93 -36.59 21.42
CA GLN A 50 -40.77 -36.31 20.25
C GLN A 50 -41.04 -34.82 19.95
N PHE A 51 -40.66 -33.90 20.84
CA PHE A 51 -40.90 -32.46 20.65
C PHE A 51 -39.70 -31.65 20.13
N GLN A 52 -38.49 -32.23 20.09
CA GLN A 52 -37.26 -31.49 19.76
C GLN A 52 -36.94 -31.46 18.26
N LEU A 53 -37.50 -32.38 17.47
CA LEU A 53 -37.24 -32.49 16.03
C LEU A 53 -37.91 -31.36 15.21
N SER A 54 -39.12 -30.95 15.60
CA SER A 54 -39.89 -29.90 14.91
C SER A 54 -39.25 -28.52 15.08
N GLN A 55 -38.67 -28.23 16.25
CA GLN A 55 -37.98 -26.96 16.51
C GLN A 55 -36.69 -26.82 15.68
N ALA A 56 -35.93 -27.91 15.53
CA ALA A 56 -34.73 -27.93 14.67
C ALA A 56 -35.07 -27.69 13.19
N GLN A 57 -36.15 -28.30 12.69
CA GLN A 57 -36.62 -28.09 11.31
C GLN A 57 -37.11 -26.65 11.06
N ALA A 58 -37.82 -26.05 12.03
CA ALA A 58 -38.24 -24.65 11.95
C ALA A 58 -37.05 -23.68 11.90
N ILE A 59 -36.01 -23.90 12.72
CA ILE A 59 -34.79 -23.09 12.73
C ILE A 59 -34.02 -23.23 11.40
N ALA A 60 -33.92 -24.45 10.86
CA ALA A 60 -33.26 -24.68 9.56
C ALA A 60 -33.98 -23.95 8.41
N HIS A 61 -35.32 -24.00 8.36
CA HIS A 61 -36.10 -23.26 7.37
C HIS A 61 -35.98 -21.72 7.53
N ALA A 62 -35.97 -21.22 8.77
CA ALA A 62 -35.76 -19.80 9.03
C ALA A 62 -34.36 -19.32 8.57
N HIS A 63 -33.32 -20.10 8.85
CA HIS A 63 -31.94 -19.78 8.45
C HIS A 63 -31.77 -19.81 6.92
N SER A 64 -32.31 -20.83 6.25
CA SER A 64 -32.31 -20.91 4.78
C SER A 64 -33.02 -19.73 4.13
N LYS A 65 -34.19 -19.33 4.66
CA LYS A 65 -34.94 -18.17 4.15
C LYS A 65 -34.22 -16.85 4.39
N ALA A 66 -33.53 -16.70 5.53
CA ALA A 66 -32.69 -15.54 5.81
C ALA A 66 -31.48 -15.43 4.88
N GLN A 67 -30.76 -16.54 4.62
CA GLN A 67 -29.66 -16.57 3.66
C GLN A 67 -30.12 -16.25 2.23
N ALA A 68 -31.26 -16.79 1.79
CA ALA A 68 -31.83 -16.47 0.48
C ALA A 68 -32.17 -14.97 0.36
N HIS A 69 -32.72 -14.36 1.41
CA HIS A 69 -33.05 -12.94 1.42
C HIS A 69 -31.80 -12.03 1.44
N ALA A 70 -30.75 -12.43 2.17
CA ALA A 70 -29.46 -11.73 2.18
C ALA A 70 -28.74 -11.83 0.82
N ALA A 71 -28.77 -13.01 0.18
CA ALA A 71 -28.22 -13.19 -1.17
C ALA A 71 -28.97 -12.34 -2.21
N ALA A 72 -30.30 -12.28 -2.14
CA ALA A 72 -31.10 -11.43 -3.02
C ALA A 72 -30.81 -9.94 -2.82
N GLN A 73 -30.65 -9.47 -1.57
CA GLN A 73 -30.25 -8.09 -1.30
C GLN A 73 -28.82 -7.77 -1.78
N ALA A 74 -27.86 -8.70 -1.62
CA ALA A 74 -26.52 -8.53 -2.15
C ALA A 74 -26.48 -8.46 -3.68
N GLN A 75 -27.29 -9.27 -4.37
CA GLN A 75 -27.44 -9.22 -5.83
C GLN A 75 -28.12 -7.93 -6.29
N ALA A 76 -29.17 -7.47 -5.59
CA ALA A 76 -29.82 -6.19 -5.89
C ALA A 76 -28.87 -4.99 -5.70
N ALA A 77 -28.08 -4.97 -4.63
CA ALA A 77 -27.07 -3.94 -4.39
C ALA A 77 -25.96 -3.98 -5.46
N HIS A 78 -25.53 -5.17 -5.90
CA HIS A 78 -24.55 -5.31 -6.98
C HIS A 78 -25.11 -4.80 -8.33
N ALA A 79 -26.36 -5.10 -8.65
CA ALA A 79 -27.02 -4.61 -9.86
C ALA A 79 -27.20 -3.08 -9.84
N GLN A 80 -27.57 -2.49 -8.70
CA GLN A 80 -27.64 -1.03 -8.54
C GLN A 80 -26.26 -0.37 -8.69
N PHE A 81 -25.21 -0.95 -8.10
CA PHE A 81 -23.84 -0.46 -8.24
C PHE A 81 -23.34 -0.54 -9.70
N GLN A 82 -23.68 -1.63 -10.41
CA GLN A 82 -23.32 -1.81 -11.82
C GLN A 82 -24.06 -0.83 -12.75
N ALA A 83 -25.34 -0.55 -12.47
CA ALA A 83 -26.09 0.49 -13.17
C ALA A 83 -25.52 1.90 -12.91
N GLN A 84 -25.07 2.17 -11.69
CA GLN A 84 -24.45 3.46 -11.32
C GLN A 84 -23.07 3.65 -11.99
N LEU A 85 -22.31 2.57 -12.20
CA LEU A 85 -21.07 2.59 -12.99
C LEU A 85 -21.33 2.86 -14.49
N GLN A 86 -22.38 2.27 -15.07
CA GLN A 86 -22.78 2.54 -16.45
C GLN A 86 -23.22 3.99 -16.65
N ALA A 87 -23.93 4.58 -15.69
CA ALA A 87 -24.32 5.99 -15.71
C ALA A 87 -23.13 6.98 -15.61
N GLN A 88 -21.94 6.53 -15.20
CA GLN A 88 -20.72 7.35 -15.10
C GLN A 88 -19.68 7.04 -16.20
N GLY A 89 -20.03 6.24 -17.22
CA GLY A 89 -19.24 6.12 -18.46
C GLY A 89 -17.90 5.38 -18.35
N MET A 90 -17.68 4.60 -17.29
CA MET A 90 -16.48 3.76 -17.16
C MET A 90 -16.74 2.31 -17.63
N SER A 91 -16.31 2.00 -18.86
CA SER A 91 -16.35 0.63 -19.38
C SER A 91 -15.16 -0.19 -18.89
N LEU A 92 -15.43 -1.35 -18.28
CA LEU A 92 -14.42 -2.39 -18.04
C LEU A 92 -14.76 -3.61 -18.91
N ASN A 93 -14.02 -3.79 -20.01
CA ASN A 93 -14.23 -4.90 -20.93
C ASN A 93 -13.97 -6.25 -20.24
N GLN A 94 -14.96 -7.14 -20.32
CA GLN A 94 -14.83 -8.55 -19.99
C GLN A 94 -15.22 -9.38 -21.22
N SER A 95 -14.24 -10.07 -21.83
CA SER A 95 -14.47 -11.00 -22.93
C SER A 95 -13.92 -12.37 -22.57
N GLN A 96 -14.78 -13.38 -22.63
CA GLN A 96 -14.46 -14.79 -22.36
C GLN A 96 -13.74 -15.43 -23.57
N THR A 97 -12.91 -16.44 -23.31
CA THR A 97 -12.87 -17.69 -24.11
C THR A 97 -12.17 -18.80 -23.32
N ALA A 98 -12.62 -20.05 -23.49
CA ALA A 98 -12.06 -21.23 -22.83
C ALA A 98 -10.97 -21.92 -23.68
N GLY A 99 -10.11 -22.72 -23.05
CA GLY A 99 -9.14 -23.58 -23.73
C GLY A 99 -8.18 -24.31 -22.77
N MET A 100 -8.18 -25.64 -22.80
CA MET A 100 -7.27 -26.49 -22.01
C MET A 100 -5.85 -26.52 -22.59
N GLY A 101 -4.83 -26.67 -21.73
CA GLY A 101 -3.45 -26.90 -22.17
C GLY A 101 -2.44 -26.94 -21.01
N ASN A 102 -2.04 -28.16 -20.58
CA ASN A 102 -1.14 -28.39 -19.44
C ASN A 102 0.27 -28.80 -19.91
N VAL A 103 1.30 -27.95 -19.78
CA VAL A 103 2.74 -28.36 -19.75
C VAL A 103 3.60 -27.28 -19.06
N GLY A 104 4.55 -27.71 -18.20
CA GLY A 104 5.94 -27.24 -18.30
C GLY A 104 6.40 -25.99 -17.52
N THR A 105 7.10 -26.25 -16.41
CA THR A 105 8.01 -25.34 -15.70
C THR A 105 9.13 -24.74 -16.57
N SER A 106 9.42 -23.44 -16.39
CA SER A 106 10.81 -22.93 -16.24
C SER A 106 10.84 -21.45 -15.83
N SER A 107 11.64 -21.12 -14.80
CA SER A 107 11.89 -19.74 -14.35
C SER A 107 13.03 -19.07 -15.14
N PRO A 108 13.06 -17.73 -15.19
CA PRO A 108 14.33 -17.01 -15.24
C PRO A 108 14.51 -16.07 -14.03
N SER A 109 15.69 -16.15 -13.42
CA SER A 109 16.16 -15.24 -12.36
C SER A 109 16.51 -13.87 -12.93
N PHE A 110 16.21 -12.78 -12.23
CA PHE A 110 16.70 -11.44 -12.56
C PHE A 110 17.64 -10.87 -11.49
N SER A 111 18.77 -10.36 -11.98
CA SER A 111 19.92 -9.90 -11.22
C SER A 111 19.72 -8.48 -10.69
N THR A 112 20.11 -8.24 -9.43
CA THR A 112 20.22 -6.89 -8.84
C THR A 112 21.49 -6.17 -9.33
N PRO A 113 21.42 -4.93 -9.83
CA PRO A 113 22.61 -4.10 -10.04
C PRO A 113 23.13 -3.56 -8.70
N GLY A 114 24.39 -3.83 -8.38
CA GLY A 114 25.08 -3.21 -7.24
C GLY A 114 25.47 -1.77 -7.54
N ASN A 115 25.21 -0.85 -6.60
CA ASN A 115 25.60 0.55 -6.76
C ASN A 115 27.01 0.78 -6.17
N VAL A 116 27.94 1.22 -7.01
CA VAL A 116 29.31 1.55 -6.60
C VAL A 116 29.39 3.06 -6.38
N ASN A 117 29.74 3.51 -5.17
CA ASN A 117 30.36 4.82 -5.01
C ASN A 117 31.36 4.82 -3.85
N ALA A 118 32.52 5.43 -4.08
CA ALA A 118 33.68 5.37 -3.21
C ALA A 118 34.01 6.74 -2.60
N LYS A 119 34.37 6.79 -1.30
CA LYS A 119 35.12 7.90 -0.70
C LYS A 119 36.16 7.44 0.33
N ARG A 120 37.42 7.84 0.08
CA ARG A 120 38.62 7.84 0.97
C ARG A 120 38.49 8.98 2.03
N VAL A 121 39.26 9.14 3.11
CA VAL A 121 40.43 8.51 3.83
C VAL A 121 40.35 9.02 5.31
N PRO A 122 41.30 8.77 6.27
CA PRO A 122 42.32 7.73 6.50
C PRO A 122 42.30 7.12 7.93
N GLN A 123 43.28 6.27 8.27
CA GLN A 123 43.59 5.76 9.64
C GLN A 123 44.59 6.65 10.41
N LYS A 124 44.60 6.60 11.76
CA LYS A 124 45.76 6.16 12.60
C LYS A 124 45.42 6.08 14.13
N PRO A 125 46.25 5.41 14.98
CA PRO A 125 45.88 4.89 16.32
C PRO A 125 46.44 5.77 17.48
N PRO A 126 46.37 5.43 18.81
CA PRO A 126 47.32 4.45 19.42
C PRO A 126 46.94 3.76 20.79
N VAL A 127 47.85 2.88 21.28
CA VAL A 127 48.23 2.54 22.69
C VAL A 127 47.34 1.69 23.64
N ARG A 128 48.03 0.82 24.42
CA ARG A 128 47.61 -0.16 25.47
C ARG A 128 48.85 -0.46 26.36
N PRO A 129 48.85 -0.42 27.72
CA PRO A 129 48.36 -1.51 28.62
C PRO A 129 47.89 -0.94 30.02
N PRO A 130 47.97 -1.60 31.21
CA PRO A 130 48.12 -3.03 31.58
C PRO A 130 47.12 -3.60 32.64
N GLY A 131 47.22 -4.92 32.90
CA GLY A 131 46.65 -5.64 34.06
C GLY A 131 45.52 -6.63 33.71
N THR A 132 45.53 -7.90 34.11
CA THR A 132 46.49 -8.73 34.87
C THR A 132 46.52 -10.18 34.34
N SER A 133 47.55 -10.94 34.71
CA SER A 133 47.81 -12.32 34.29
C SER A 133 47.07 -13.37 35.13
N THR A 134 46.86 -14.55 34.53
CA THR A 134 47.37 -15.84 35.05
C THR A 134 47.58 -16.82 33.88
N MET A 135 48.51 -17.76 34.04
CA MET A 135 48.97 -18.69 32.99
C MET A 135 48.26 -20.05 33.09
N ASN A 136 48.09 -20.77 31.98
CA ASN A 136 48.90 -21.98 31.72
C ASN A 136 48.65 -22.67 30.35
N THR A 137 49.71 -22.64 29.53
CA THR A 137 50.30 -23.76 28.75
C THR A 137 49.49 -24.72 27.85
N VAL A 138 49.88 -24.69 26.57
CA VAL A 138 50.10 -25.81 25.61
C VAL A 138 48.97 -26.19 24.64
N SER A 139 49.40 -26.55 23.43
CA SER A 139 48.68 -26.53 22.14
C SER A 139 48.75 -27.94 21.48
N PRO A 140 48.61 -28.09 20.14
CA PRO A 140 47.51 -27.73 19.25
C PRO A 140 46.96 -28.97 18.48
N LEU A 141 45.72 -28.93 18.00
CA LEU A 141 45.22 -29.57 16.75
C LEU A 141 43.68 -29.53 16.74
N ARG A 142 43.07 -28.77 15.82
CA ARG A 142 41.64 -28.87 15.49
C ARG A 142 41.48 -29.18 14.02
N THR A 143 41.11 -30.42 13.73
CA THR A 143 40.58 -30.85 12.43
C THR A 143 39.24 -30.14 12.16
N MET A 144 38.94 -29.94 10.87
CA MET A 144 37.70 -29.29 10.42
C MET A 144 36.46 -30.08 10.87
N GLU A 145 35.52 -29.40 11.55
CA GLU A 145 34.10 -29.78 11.50
C GLU A 145 33.30 -28.62 10.89
N LEU A 146 32.65 -28.92 9.76
CA LEU A 146 31.69 -28.04 9.12
C LEU A 146 30.42 -28.01 9.96
N THR A 147 30.26 -26.98 10.80
CA THR A 147 29.00 -26.75 11.52
C THR A 147 27.89 -26.48 10.48
N PRO A 148 26.84 -27.32 10.36
CA PRO A 148 25.78 -27.06 9.40
C PRO A 148 25.04 -25.81 9.85
N ALA A 149 25.12 -24.75 9.04
CA ALA A 149 24.47 -23.47 9.31
C ALA A 149 22.99 -23.71 9.66
N ALA A 150 22.57 -23.23 10.83
CA ALA A 150 21.22 -23.41 11.32
C ALA A 150 20.22 -22.83 10.30
N ARG A 151 19.60 -23.71 9.50
CA ARG A 151 18.48 -23.34 8.64
C ARG A 151 17.43 -22.73 9.54
N ARG A 152 17.25 -21.40 9.46
CA ARG A 152 16.12 -20.71 10.08
C ARG A 152 14.87 -21.49 9.67
N LYS A 153 14.24 -22.19 10.62
CA LYS A 153 12.99 -22.89 10.37
C LYS A 153 12.01 -21.83 9.89
N LYS A 154 11.74 -21.82 8.59
CA LYS A 154 10.64 -21.04 8.02
C LYS A 154 9.40 -21.52 8.78
N GLN A 155 8.82 -20.64 9.58
CA GLN A 155 7.71 -20.97 10.47
C GLN A 155 6.65 -21.66 9.62
N LYS A 156 6.34 -22.93 9.94
CA LYS A 156 5.37 -23.70 9.16
C LYS A 156 4.06 -22.91 9.24
N LEU A 157 3.50 -22.55 8.08
CA LEU A 157 2.23 -21.82 8.03
C LEU A 157 1.22 -22.53 8.94
N PRO A 158 0.45 -21.80 9.77
CA PRO A 158 -0.52 -22.41 10.66
C PRO A 158 -1.45 -23.29 9.83
N GLU A 159 -1.58 -24.56 10.20
CA GLU A 159 -2.31 -25.56 9.41
C GLU A 159 -3.81 -25.39 9.66
N LYS A 160 -4.37 -24.28 9.15
CA LYS A 160 -5.79 -23.90 9.28
C LYS A 160 -6.72 -24.85 8.52
N GLN A 161 -6.21 -25.65 7.58
CA GLN A 161 -7.06 -26.52 6.74
C GLN A 161 -7.50 -27.80 7.47
N LEU A 162 -8.81 -28.05 7.55
CA LEU A 162 -9.34 -29.35 7.95
C LEU A 162 -9.16 -30.37 6.81
N GLN A 163 -8.66 -31.57 7.14
CA GLN A 163 -8.57 -32.68 6.19
C GLN A 163 -9.95 -33.18 5.74
N ASP A 164 -10.10 -33.57 4.46
CA ASP A 164 -11.35 -34.05 3.85
C ASP A 164 -12.05 -35.19 4.65
N ARG A 165 -11.26 -36.06 5.28
CA ARG A 165 -11.75 -37.15 6.15
C ARG A 165 -12.33 -36.67 7.50
N VAL A 166 -12.15 -35.40 7.87
CA VAL A 166 -12.91 -34.71 8.93
C VAL A 166 -14.21 -34.18 8.33
N ALA A 167 -14.15 -33.61 7.13
CA ALA A 167 -15.29 -32.98 6.48
C ALA A 167 -16.43 -33.96 6.14
N ALA A 168 -16.10 -35.21 5.82
CA ALA A 168 -17.09 -36.28 5.65
C ALA A 168 -17.84 -36.68 6.95
N ILE A 169 -17.41 -36.20 8.14
CA ILE A 169 -17.98 -36.56 9.45
C ILE A 169 -18.74 -35.37 10.07
N LEU A 170 -18.38 -34.14 9.72
CA LEU A 170 -18.92 -32.89 10.28
C LEU A 170 -19.37 -31.98 9.14
N PRO A 171 -20.68 -31.92 8.80
CA PRO A 171 -21.16 -31.12 7.66
C PRO A 171 -20.86 -29.62 7.82
N GLU A 172 -20.78 -29.12 9.05
CA GLU A 172 -20.42 -27.73 9.37
C GLU A 172 -18.98 -27.37 8.99
N SER A 173 -18.10 -28.36 8.76
CA SER A 173 -16.74 -28.08 8.30
C SER A 173 -16.71 -27.40 6.93
N ALA A 174 -17.73 -27.63 6.09
CA ALA A 174 -17.84 -26.98 4.78
C ALA A 174 -18.02 -25.46 4.93
N LEU A 175 -18.74 -25.01 5.97
CA LEU A 175 -18.86 -23.59 6.31
C LEU A 175 -17.51 -23.02 6.74
N TYR A 176 -16.73 -23.78 7.52
CA TYR A 176 -15.39 -23.36 7.91
C TYR A 176 -14.44 -23.21 6.70
N THR A 177 -14.48 -24.14 5.73
CA THR A 177 -13.73 -24.00 4.48
C THR A 177 -14.18 -22.78 3.66
N GLN A 178 -15.49 -22.52 3.55
CA GLN A 178 -16.01 -21.30 2.90
C GLN A 178 -15.57 -20.01 3.61
N LEU A 179 -15.46 -20.02 4.94
CA LEU A 179 -14.93 -18.89 5.72
C LEU A 179 -13.44 -18.66 5.45
N LEU A 180 -12.62 -19.72 5.34
CA LEU A 180 -11.20 -19.61 4.94
C LEU A 180 -11.05 -19.06 3.50
N GLU A 181 -11.90 -19.49 2.56
CA GLU A 181 -11.93 -18.94 1.19
C GLU A 181 -12.41 -17.49 1.15
N PHE A 182 -13.28 -17.08 2.07
CA PHE A 182 -13.69 -15.69 2.22
C PHE A 182 -12.58 -14.83 2.85
N GLU A 183 -11.97 -15.28 3.94
CA GLU A 183 -10.78 -14.68 4.58
C GLU A 183 -9.68 -14.44 3.54
N SER A 184 -9.30 -15.46 2.78
CA SER A 184 -8.28 -15.36 1.74
C SER A 184 -8.59 -14.31 0.66
N ARG A 185 -9.88 -14.15 0.28
CA ARG A 185 -10.31 -13.11 -0.66
C ARG A 185 -10.26 -11.71 -0.05
N VAL A 186 -10.64 -11.57 1.23
CA VAL A 186 -10.56 -10.30 1.97
C VAL A 186 -9.10 -9.88 2.14
N ASP A 187 -8.22 -10.79 2.56
CA ASP A 187 -6.78 -10.55 2.69
C ASP A 187 -6.13 -10.16 1.36
N ALA A 188 -6.47 -10.85 0.27
CA ALA A 188 -5.97 -10.51 -1.05
C ALA A 188 -6.43 -9.12 -1.52
N ALA A 189 -7.68 -8.74 -1.20
CA ALA A 189 -8.21 -7.40 -1.49
C ALA A 189 -7.54 -6.32 -0.62
N LEU A 190 -7.35 -6.58 0.68
CA LEU A 190 -6.69 -5.67 1.62
C LEU A 190 -5.21 -5.47 1.27
N ALA A 191 -4.50 -6.55 0.95
CA ALA A 191 -3.10 -6.51 0.52
C ALA A 191 -2.94 -5.71 -0.78
N ARG A 192 -3.83 -5.91 -1.77
CA ARG A 192 -3.87 -5.10 -2.99
C ARG A 192 -4.11 -3.64 -2.65
N LYS A 193 -5.11 -3.34 -1.82
CA LYS A 193 -5.44 -1.97 -1.42
C LYS A 193 -4.32 -1.29 -0.64
N LYS A 194 -3.55 -2.04 0.17
CA LYS A 194 -2.34 -1.56 0.86
C LYS A 194 -1.29 -1.10 -0.16
N VAL A 195 -1.06 -1.87 -1.23
CA VAL A 195 -0.14 -1.50 -2.32
C VAL A 195 -0.66 -0.26 -3.07
N ASP A 196 -1.95 -0.23 -3.45
CA ASP A 196 -2.56 0.93 -4.12
C ASP A 196 -2.37 2.22 -3.30
N ILE A 197 -2.57 2.16 -1.97
CA ILE A 197 -2.40 3.29 -1.06
C ILE A 197 -0.92 3.69 -0.95
N GLN A 198 0.01 2.73 -0.87
CA GLN A 198 1.45 3.03 -0.86
C GLN A 198 1.92 3.69 -2.16
N GLU A 199 1.39 3.26 -3.31
CA GLU A 199 1.66 3.90 -4.60
C GLU A 199 1.07 5.32 -4.68
N ALA A 200 -0.18 5.50 -4.23
CA ALA A 200 -0.83 6.81 -4.17
C ALA A 200 -0.14 7.78 -3.19
N LEU A 201 0.50 7.30 -2.12
CA LEU A 201 1.31 8.14 -1.22
C LEU A 201 2.67 8.50 -1.84
N LYS A 202 3.25 7.62 -2.65
CA LYS A 202 4.50 7.88 -3.38
C LYS A 202 4.31 8.87 -4.53
N ASN A 203 3.20 8.75 -5.25
CA ASN A 203 2.81 9.60 -6.37
C ASN A 203 1.46 10.26 -6.05
N PRO A 204 1.41 11.28 -5.18
CA PRO A 204 0.15 11.87 -4.73
C PRO A 204 -0.65 12.43 -5.90
N PRO A 205 -1.95 12.11 -6.01
CA PRO A 205 -2.81 12.73 -7.01
C PRO A 205 -2.91 14.22 -6.70
N CYS A 206 -2.68 15.06 -7.71
CA CYS A 206 -2.84 16.51 -7.61
C CYS A 206 -4.16 16.96 -8.25
N VAL A 207 -4.77 17.97 -7.66
CA VAL A 207 -5.92 18.70 -8.22
C VAL A 207 -5.49 20.11 -8.58
N GLN A 208 -5.98 20.63 -9.71
CA GLN A 208 -5.74 22.04 -10.04
C GLN A 208 -6.60 22.94 -9.16
N LYS A 209 -5.96 23.97 -8.60
CA LYS A 209 -6.61 25.03 -7.82
C LYS A 209 -6.06 26.38 -8.25
N THR A 210 -6.84 27.44 -8.04
CA THR A 210 -6.40 28.82 -8.30
C THR A 210 -5.63 29.34 -7.10
N LEU A 211 -4.36 29.66 -7.29
CA LEU A 211 -3.55 30.47 -6.40
C LEU A 211 -3.76 31.95 -6.77
N ARG A 212 -4.45 32.70 -5.91
CA ARG A 212 -4.57 34.15 -6.04
C ARG A 212 -3.37 34.82 -5.36
N ILE A 213 -2.62 35.61 -6.11
CA ILE A 213 -1.43 36.33 -5.67
C ILE A 213 -1.77 37.81 -5.52
N TYR A 214 -1.71 38.33 -4.29
CA TYR A 214 -1.89 39.73 -3.97
C TYR A 214 -0.53 40.44 -3.94
N VAL A 215 -0.43 41.55 -4.67
CA VAL A 215 0.73 42.43 -4.63
C VAL A 215 0.28 43.84 -4.21
N PHE A 216 0.81 44.30 -3.08
CA PHE A 216 0.51 45.62 -2.53
C PHE A 216 1.70 46.16 -1.75
N ASN A 217 1.70 47.46 -1.47
CA ASN A 217 2.74 48.06 -0.64
C ASN A 217 2.16 48.94 0.47
N THR A 218 2.85 49.00 1.60
CA THR A 218 2.60 49.95 2.69
C THR A 218 3.78 50.92 2.80
N PHE A 219 3.57 52.11 3.34
CA PHE A 219 4.61 53.12 3.53
C PHE A 219 4.51 53.79 4.89
N ALA A 220 5.64 54.29 5.39
CA ALA A 220 5.75 54.97 6.69
C ALA A 220 6.74 56.13 6.62
N ASN A 221 6.54 57.14 7.47
CA ASN A 221 7.41 58.31 7.65
C ASN A 221 7.64 59.15 6.36
N GLN A 222 6.68 59.12 5.43
CA GLN A 222 6.76 59.84 4.15
C GLN A 222 6.50 61.36 4.27
N ILE A 223 5.66 61.77 5.24
CA ILE A 223 5.27 63.17 5.43
C ILE A 223 6.24 63.86 6.40
N ARG A 224 6.99 64.87 5.92
CA ARG A 224 7.95 65.65 6.72
C ARG A 224 7.33 66.93 7.32
N THR A 225 6.29 66.81 8.15
CA THR A 225 5.52 67.97 8.67
C THR A 225 6.01 68.59 9.98
N ILE A 226 7.06 68.06 10.63
CA ILE A 226 7.57 68.61 11.90
C ILE A 226 9.10 68.83 11.81
N PRO A 227 9.65 69.97 12.29
CA PRO A 227 11.08 70.23 12.29
C PRO A 227 11.88 69.14 13.02
N LYS A 228 12.98 68.73 12.39
CA LYS A 228 14.01 67.75 12.82
C LYS A 228 14.00 67.40 14.32
N LYS A 229 13.25 66.37 14.72
CA LYS A 229 13.66 65.53 15.86
C LYS A 229 14.89 64.72 15.41
N PRO A 230 16.01 64.70 16.16
CA PRO A 230 17.24 64.03 15.73
C PRO A 230 17.12 62.50 15.60
N ASN A 231 16.09 61.89 16.19
CA ASN A 231 15.78 60.45 16.12
C ASN A 231 14.56 60.10 15.23
N ALA A 232 14.19 60.94 14.26
CA ALA A 232 13.11 60.59 13.33
C ALA A 232 13.53 59.43 12.41
N GLU A 233 12.73 58.35 12.38
CA GLU A 233 12.97 57.24 11.44
C GLU A 233 12.88 57.72 9.98
N PRO A 234 13.73 57.19 9.08
CA PRO A 234 13.72 57.57 7.68
C PRO A 234 12.42 57.13 6.97
N PRO A 235 12.05 57.79 5.85
CA PRO A 235 10.94 57.35 5.00
C PRO A 235 11.19 55.92 4.51
N THR A 236 10.21 55.05 4.69
CA THR A 236 10.30 53.65 4.28
C THR A 236 9.05 53.22 3.51
N TRP A 237 9.25 52.21 2.66
CA TRP A 237 8.19 51.45 2.03
C TRP A 237 8.43 49.96 2.25
N THR A 238 7.33 49.21 2.20
CA THR A 238 7.30 47.77 2.36
C THR A 238 6.43 47.19 1.25
N LEU A 239 7.02 46.40 0.35
CA LEU A 239 6.30 45.60 -0.63
C LEU A 239 5.91 44.26 0.03
N LYS A 240 4.65 43.84 -0.14
CA LYS A 240 4.16 42.54 0.30
C LYS A 240 3.60 41.76 -0.90
N ILE A 241 4.04 40.50 -1.01
CA ILE A 241 3.57 39.54 -2.01
C ILE A 241 3.02 38.36 -1.22
N ILE A 242 1.71 38.17 -1.22
CA ILE A 242 1.02 37.12 -0.45
C ILE A 242 0.21 36.30 -1.44
N GLY A 243 0.14 34.97 -1.28
CA GLY A 243 -0.76 34.16 -2.09
C GLY A 243 -1.62 33.23 -1.25
N ARG A 244 -2.84 33.00 -1.73
CA ARG A 244 -3.82 32.11 -1.09
C ARG A 244 -4.48 31.22 -2.14
N ILE A 245 -4.73 29.97 -1.78
CA ILE A 245 -5.51 29.04 -2.60
C ILE A 245 -6.99 29.40 -2.42
N LEU A 246 -7.71 29.57 -3.52
CA LEU A 246 -9.16 29.77 -3.52
C LEU A 246 -9.87 28.41 -3.41
N GLU A 247 -10.80 28.29 -2.47
CA GLU A 247 -11.74 27.17 -2.43
C GLU A 247 -12.97 27.53 -3.28
N ASP A 248 -13.31 26.64 -4.22
CA ASP A 248 -14.46 26.70 -5.13
C ASP A 248 -14.67 28.06 -5.84
N GLY A 249 -13.56 28.78 -6.09
CA GLY A 249 -13.54 30.08 -6.78
C GLY A 249 -13.94 31.27 -5.92
N VAL A 250 -14.27 31.06 -4.64
CA VAL A 250 -14.67 32.12 -3.71
C VAL A 250 -13.46 32.62 -2.92
N ASP A 251 -13.38 33.93 -2.74
CA ASP A 251 -12.34 34.58 -1.95
C ASP A 251 -12.68 34.52 -0.45
N PRO A 252 -11.85 33.92 0.42
CA PRO A 252 -12.15 33.80 1.84
C PRO A 252 -12.16 35.13 2.60
N ASP A 253 -11.71 36.24 2.00
CA ASP A 253 -11.86 37.59 2.58
C ASP A 253 -13.23 38.23 2.27
N GLN A 254 -14.15 37.54 1.58
CA GLN A 254 -15.56 37.99 1.47
C GLN A 254 -16.34 37.76 2.78
N PRO A 255 -17.18 38.72 3.22
CA PRO A 255 -17.96 38.61 4.45
C PRO A 255 -19.00 37.48 4.33
N GLY A 256 -18.70 36.34 4.97
CA GLY A 256 -19.54 35.13 4.95
C GLY A 256 -18.74 33.82 4.86
N ALA A 257 -17.48 33.88 4.42
CA ALA A 257 -16.62 32.70 4.36
C ALA A 257 -16.13 32.29 5.76
N ILE A 258 -16.46 31.06 6.19
CA ILE A 258 -15.93 30.48 7.43
C ILE A 258 -14.44 30.18 7.20
N GLN A 259 -13.55 30.78 8.00
CA GLN A 259 -12.12 30.48 8.00
C GLN A 259 -11.84 29.04 8.48
N LYS A 260 -12.04 28.06 7.60
CA LYS A 260 -11.51 26.71 7.79
C LYS A 260 -10.00 26.77 7.60
N SER A 261 -9.29 26.20 8.56
CA SER A 261 -7.85 26.38 8.78
C SER A 261 -6.98 26.21 7.51
N SER A 262 -6.10 27.18 7.26
CA SER A 262 -5.06 27.20 6.22
C SER A 262 -3.89 26.21 6.43
N SER A 263 -4.15 25.05 7.06
CA SER A 263 -3.17 24.00 7.38
C SER A 263 -3.28 22.74 6.51
N SER A 264 -4.29 22.66 5.64
CA SER A 264 -4.46 21.58 4.66
C SER A 264 -3.59 21.75 3.41
N TYR A 265 -3.36 23.01 2.99
CA TYR A 265 -2.71 23.33 1.72
C TYR A 265 -1.22 23.66 1.86
N PRO A 266 -0.40 23.44 0.80
CA PRO A 266 0.97 23.93 0.73
C PRO A 266 1.03 25.47 0.86
N LYS A 267 2.06 25.96 1.55
CA LYS A 267 2.29 27.41 1.76
C LYS A 267 2.67 28.10 0.46
N PHE A 268 2.35 29.39 0.32
CA PHE A 268 2.59 30.18 -0.91
C PHE A 268 3.98 29.96 -1.54
N SER A 269 5.05 30.01 -0.76
CA SER A 269 6.42 29.88 -1.30
C SER A 269 6.74 28.48 -1.84
N SER A 270 5.95 27.44 -1.50
CA SER A 270 6.21 26.07 -1.96
C SER A 270 5.91 25.86 -3.46
N PHE A 271 5.07 26.73 -4.03
CA PHE A 271 4.73 26.76 -5.46
C PHE A 271 5.81 27.40 -6.33
N PHE A 272 6.85 28.00 -5.75
CA PHE A 272 7.89 28.73 -6.50
C PHE A 272 9.29 28.21 -6.19
N LYS A 273 10.07 27.96 -7.24
CA LYS A 273 11.48 27.55 -7.17
C LYS A 273 12.38 28.75 -6.88
N ARG A 274 12.04 29.89 -7.49
CA ARG A 274 12.73 31.17 -7.33
C ARG A 274 11.77 32.34 -7.46
N VAL A 275 11.98 33.37 -6.65
CA VAL A 275 11.29 34.66 -6.73
C VAL A 275 12.35 35.75 -6.82
N THR A 276 12.26 36.59 -7.86
CA THR A 276 13.19 37.68 -8.10
C THR A 276 12.41 38.99 -8.15
N ILE A 277 12.82 39.96 -7.35
CA ILE A 277 12.23 41.29 -7.26
C ILE A 277 13.30 42.30 -7.70
N SER A 278 13.04 42.99 -8.81
CA SER A 278 13.93 43.99 -9.40
C SER A 278 13.36 45.39 -9.19
N LEU A 279 14.08 46.18 -8.40
CA LEU A 279 13.85 47.59 -8.10
C LEU A 279 14.55 48.48 -9.15
N ASP A 280 14.27 49.79 -9.12
CA ASP A 280 15.00 50.75 -9.96
C ASP A 280 16.48 50.84 -9.54
N GLN A 281 17.38 50.49 -10.45
CA GLN A 281 18.83 50.55 -10.29
C GLN A 281 19.33 51.98 -9.98
N ARG A 282 18.62 53.02 -10.45
CA ARG A 282 18.96 54.43 -10.18
C ARG A 282 18.68 54.84 -8.74
N LEU A 283 17.74 54.15 -8.08
CA LEU A 283 17.37 54.39 -6.69
C LEU A 283 18.10 53.45 -5.72
N TYR A 284 18.49 52.25 -6.17
CA TYR A 284 19.13 51.22 -5.34
C TYR A 284 20.35 50.55 -6.00
N PRO A 285 21.43 51.27 -6.35
CA PRO A 285 22.54 50.72 -7.14
C PRO A 285 23.05 49.36 -6.62
N ASP A 286 23.38 49.27 -5.33
CA ASP A 286 24.01 48.09 -4.73
C ASP A 286 23.04 46.93 -4.43
N ASN A 287 21.73 47.20 -4.35
CA ASN A 287 20.72 46.27 -3.81
C ASN A 287 19.38 46.31 -4.57
N HIS A 288 19.43 46.56 -5.88
CA HIS A 288 18.25 46.61 -6.74
C HIS A 288 17.66 45.24 -7.09
N ILE A 289 18.39 44.14 -6.91
CA ILE A 289 17.87 42.78 -7.16
C ILE A 289 17.80 42.02 -5.84
N ILE A 290 16.63 41.49 -5.53
CA ILE A 290 16.37 40.63 -4.37
C ILE A 290 15.93 39.28 -4.89
N ILE A 291 16.66 38.22 -4.55
CA ILE A 291 16.41 36.85 -5.01
C ILE A 291 16.14 35.96 -3.80
N TRP A 292 15.02 35.24 -3.83
CA TRP A 292 14.71 34.13 -2.94
C TRP A 292 14.72 32.83 -3.75
N GLU A 293 15.42 31.80 -3.26
CA GLU A 293 15.46 30.46 -3.88
C GLU A 293 15.00 29.42 -2.86
N GLN A 294 14.04 28.58 -3.26
CA GLN A 294 13.43 27.57 -2.39
C GLN A 294 14.48 26.60 -1.82
N ALA A 295 15.46 26.20 -2.64
CA ALA A 295 16.54 25.28 -2.26
C ALA A 295 17.48 25.82 -1.17
N ARG A 296 17.43 27.12 -0.85
CA ARG A 296 18.20 27.75 0.25
C ARG A 296 17.32 28.12 1.44
N SER A 297 16.01 27.89 1.36
CA SER A 297 15.06 28.28 2.39
C SER A 297 14.79 27.12 3.36
N PRO A 298 14.93 27.32 4.69
CA PRO A 298 14.78 26.23 5.66
C PRO A 298 13.32 25.79 5.86
N ALA A 299 12.35 26.64 5.50
CA ALA A 299 10.92 26.37 5.64
C ALA A 299 10.11 27.09 4.54
N PRO A 300 8.91 26.60 4.18
CA PRO A 300 7.96 27.34 3.34
C PRO A 300 7.34 28.55 4.07
N HIS A 301 6.98 29.59 3.31
CA HIS A 301 6.44 30.86 3.81
C HIS A 301 5.08 31.20 3.13
N GLU A 302 4.21 31.95 3.80
CA GLU A 302 2.91 32.41 3.28
C GLU A 302 3.00 33.63 2.33
N GLY A 303 4.16 34.29 2.31
CA GLY A 303 4.37 35.53 1.57
C GLY A 303 5.81 36.00 1.66
N PHE A 304 6.13 37.01 0.86
CA PHE A 304 7.40 37.72 0.89
C PHE A 304 7.16 39.19 1.27
N GLU A 305 7.99 39.70 2.18
CA GLU A 305 7.94 41.09 2.63
C GLU A 305 9.30 41.74 2.44
N VAL A 306 9.34 42.84 1.68
CA VAL A 306 10.56 43.60 1.37
C VAL A 306 10.40 45.02 1.88
N LYS A 307 11.10 45.36 2.98
CA LYS A 307 11.21 46.73 3.49
C LYS A 307 12.49 47.41 3.00
N ARG A 308 12.39 48.66 2.54
CA ARG A 308 13.51 49.52 2.13
C ARG A 308 13.24 50.98 2.52
N LYS A 309 14.31 51.78 2.57
CA LYS A 309 14.24 53.24 2.75
C LYS A 309 14.02 53.91 1.39
N GLY A 310 13.18 54.94 1.32
CA GLY A 310 12.92 55.68 0.08
C GLY A 310 11.68 56.57 0.14
N ASP A 311 11.75 57.71 -0.54
CA ASP A 311 10.73 58.76 -0.63
C ASP A 311 10.29 59.08 -2.09
N LYS A 312 10.60 58.18 -3.04
CA LYS A 312 10.20 58.28 -4.46
C LYS A 312 9.38 57.07 -4.89
N GLU A 313 8.35 57.30 -5.70
CA GLU A 313 7.56 56.25 -6.37
C GLU A 313 8.29 55.71 -7.60
N PHE A 314 8.20 54.39 -7.84
CA PHE A 314 8.79 53.71 -9.00
C PHE A 314 8.10 52.37 -9.26
N SER A 315 8.29 51.79 -10.45
CA SER A 315 7.81 50.43 -10.78
C SER A 315 8.81 49.36 -10.32
N VAL A 316 8.29 48.30 -9.69
CA VAL A 316 9.02 47.09 -9.34
C VAL A 316 8.60 45.96 -10.26
N ASN A 317 9.58 45.23 -10.78
CA ASN A 317 9.37 44.04 -11.59
C ASN A 317 9.53 42.78 -10.72
N ILE A 318 8.51 41.93 -10.68
CA ILE A 318 8.49 40.69 -9.91
C ILE A 318 8.46 39.52 -10.92
N ARG A 319 9.46 38.64 -10.84
CA ARG A 319 9.56 37.40 -11.61
C ARG A 319 9.36 36.21 -10.68
N LEU A 320 8.35 35.39 -10.96
CA LEU A 320 8.04 34.17 -10.19
C LEU A 320 8.30 32.93 -11.06
N GLU A 321 9.24 32.08 -10.64
CA GLU A 321 9.54 30.81 -11.30
C GLU A 321 8.82 29.67 -10.57
N MET A 322 7.89 29.01 -11.24
CA MET A 322 7.09 27.93 -10.67
C MET A 322 7.92 26.68 -10.32
N ASN A 323 7.58 26.06 -9.19
CA ASN A 323 8.11 24.77 -8.74
C ASN A 323 7.10 23.66 -9.07
N TYR A 324 7.15 23.14 -10.29
CA TYR A 324 6.32 22.00 -10.69
C TYR A 324 6.88 20.69 -10.15
N LEU A 325 6.05 19.91 -9.48
CA LEU A 325 6.37 18.59 -8.94
C LEU A 325 5.32 17.58 -9.42
N PRO A 326 5.63 16.66 -10.37
CA PRO A 326 6.92 16.48 -11.06
C PRO A 326 7.30 17.65 -11.98
N GLU A 327 8.60 17.76 -12.32
CA GLU A 327 9.10 18.84 -13.19
C GLU A 327 8.43 18.81 -14.57
N LYS A 328 7.82 19.95 -14.94
CA LYS A 328 7.21 20.20 -16.25
C LYS A 328 8.17 21.00 -17.12
N TYR A 329 8.05 20.80 -18.43
CA TYR A 329 8.83 21.50 -19.44
C TYR A 329 7.90 22.10 -20.48
N LYS A 330 8.27 23.27 -21.02
CA LYS A 330 7.66 23.83 -22.22
C LYS A 330 8.25 23.15 -23.44
N LEU A 331 7.38 22.75 -24.37
CA LEU A 331 7.76 22.07 -25.61
C LEU A 331 8.19 23.11 -26.65
N SER A 332 9.20 22.76 -27.46
CA SER A 332 9.54 23.52 -28.68
C SER A 332 8.34 23.56 -29.65
N PRO A 333 8.20 24.60 -30.49
CA PRO A 333 7.07 24.73 -31.42
C PRO A 333 6.85 23.49 -32.32
N ALA A 334 7.93 22.87 -32.81
CA ALA A 334 7.84 21.66 -33.65
C ALA A 334 7.23 20.47 -32.90
N LEU A 335 7.61 20.25 -31.63
CA LEU A 335 7.07 19.15 -30.82
C LEU A 335 5.66 19.45 -30.31
N MET A 336 5.35 20.73 -30.07
CA MET A 336 4.02 21.21 -29.72
C MET A 336 3.01 20.99 -30.86
N GLU A 337 3.41 21.22 -32.11
CA GLU A 337 2.58 20.96 -33.30
C GLU A 337 2.24 19.48 -33.47
N VAL A 338 3.18 18.58 -33.17
CA VAL A 338 2.99 17.12 -33.24
C VAL A 338 2.02 16.61 -32.15
N LEU A 339 2.15 17.12 -30.93
CA LEU A 339 1.46 16.55 -29.75
C LEU A 339 0.23 17.34 -29.29
N GLY A 340 0.08 18.61 -29.68
CA GLY A 340 -0.95 19.52 -29.17
C GLY A 340 -0.75 19.94 -27.71
N ILE A 341 0.47 19.82 -27.18
CA ILE A 341 0.80 20.04 -25.76
C ILE A 341 1.82 21.19 -25.64
N GLU A 342 1.53 22.23 -24.86
CA GLU A 342 2.49 23.31 -24.60
C GLU A 342 3.43 23.00 -23.43
N VAL A 343 2.89 22.53 -22.29
CA VAL A 343 3.65 22.28 -21.05
C VAL A 343 3.18 20.98 -20.39
N ASP A 344 4.08 19.99 -20.25
CA ASP A 344 3.83 18.77 -19.48
C ASP A 344 5.16 18.17 -18.94
N THR A 345 5.06 17.11 -18.15
CA THR A 345 6.16 16.33 -17.60
C THR A 345 6.81 15.43 -18.66
N ARG A 346 8.13 15.22 -18.57
CA ARG A 346 8.89 14.38 -19.52
C ARG A 346 8.30 12.98 -19.75
N PRO A 347 7.83 12.22 -18.73
CA PRO A 347 7.20 10.92 -18.95
C PRO A 347 5.89 11.01 -19.75
N ARG A 348 5.06 12.03 -19.51
CA ARG A 348 3.81 12.23 -20.25
C ARG A 348 4.06 12.64 -21.71
N ILE A 349 5.10 13.44 -21.96
CA ILE A 349 5.54 13.78 -23.32
C ILE A 349 6.01 12.52 -24.08
N ILE A 350 6.83 11.66 -23.46
CA ILE A 350 7.25 10.38 -24.06
C ILE A 350 6.02 9.48 -24.33
N ALA A 351 5.09 9.41 -23.39
CA ALA A 351 3.85 8.67 -23.58
C ALA A 351 2.99 9.25 -24.73
N ALA A 352 2.90 10.57 -24.87
CA ALA A 352 2.16 11.22 -25.96
C ALA A 352 2.77 10.88 -27.33
N ILE A 353 4.11 10.88 -27.45
CA ILE A 353 4.82 10.45 -28.66
C ILE A 353 4.53 8.97 -28.98
N TRP A 354 4.54 8.10 -27.97
CA TRP A 354 4.15 6.69 -28.14
C TRP A 354 2.72 6.53 -28.66
N HIS A 355 1.76 7.27 -28.10
CA HIS A 355 0.36 7.25 -28.55
C HIS A 355 0.21 7.79 -29.97
N TYR A 356 0.92 8.87 -30.33
CA TYR A 356 0.96 9.43 -31.69
C TYR A 356 1.47 8.39 -32.71
N VAL A 357 2.62 7.76 -32.43
CA VAL A 357 3.22 6.71 -33.27
C VAL A 357 2.28 5.52 -33.44
N LYS A 358 1.59 5.09 -32.36
CA LYS A 358 0.61 4.00 -32.41
C LYS A 358 -0.64 4.38 -33.20
N ALA A 359 -1.19 5.58 -33.00
CA ALA A 359 -2.39 6.06 -33.69
C ALA A 359 -2.16 6.18 -35.21
N ARG A 360 -0.98 6.64 -35.63
CA ARG A 360 -0.59 6.76 -37.04
C ARG A 360 0.02 5.48 -37.64
N LYS A 361 0.08 4.38 -36.88
CA LYS A 361 0.67 3.08 -37.29
C LYS A 361 2.11 3.20 -37.82
N LEU A 362 2.90 4.09 -37.22
CA LEU A 362 4.27 4.40 -37.65
C LEU A 362 5.33 3.41 -37.13
N GLN A 363 4.95 2.45 -36.28
CA GLN A 363 5.83 1.39 -35.80
C GLN A 363 6.25 0.45 -36.95
N ASN A 364 7.52 0.07 -37.00
CA ASN A 364 8.03 -0.78 -38.07
C ASN A 364 7.57 -2.24 -37.86
N PRO A 365 6.95 -2.90 -38.86
CA PRO A 365 6.45 -4.27 -38.71
C PRO A 365 7.55 -5.33 -38.59
N ASN A 366 8.75 -5.04 -39.10
CA ASN A 366 9.88 -5.98 -39.09
C ASN A 366 10.75 -5.86 -37.82
N ASP A 367 10.74 -4.70 -37.16
CA ASP A 367 11.40 -4.49 -35.87
C ASP A 367 10.57 -3.53 -34.99
N PRO A 368 9.80 -4.04 -34.02
CA PRO A 368 8.93 -3.23 -33.18
C PRO A 368 9.70 -2.27 -32.25
N SER A 369 11.03 -2.36 -32.17
CA SER A 369 11.87 -1.42 -31.43
C SER A 369 11.97 -0.04 -32.10
N PHE A 370 11.64 0.05 -33.39
CA PHE A 370 11.74 1.27 -34.19
C PHE A 370 10.38 1.73 -34.71
N PHE A 371 10.30 3.03 -34.98
CA PHE A 371 9.23 3.66 -35.73
C PHE A 371 9.82 4.53 -36.84
N ASN A 372 9.06 4.70 -37.92
CA ASN A 372 9.38 5.60 -39.00
C ASN A 372 8.78 6.97 -38.66
N CYS A 373 9.58 8.03 -38.75
CA CYS A 373 9.12 9.39 -38.52
C CYS A 373 8.32 9.88 -39.73
N ASP A 374 7.10 10.34 -39.51
CA ASP A 374 6.33 11.09 -40.51
C ASP A 374 6.86 12.53 -40.62
N PRO A 375 6.47 13.34 -41.63
CA PRO A 375 7.06 14.68 -41.83
C PRO A 375 7.02 15.62 -40.61
N PRO A 376 5.96 15.60 -39.76
CA PRO A 376 5.99 16.29 -38.45
C PRO A 376 7.06 15.75 -37.49
N LEU A 377 7.18 14.42 -37.30
CA LEU A 377 8.21 13.84 -36.45
C LEU A 377 9.64 14.03 -37.01
N GLN A 378 9.81 14.06 -38.34
CA GLN A 378 11.09 14.37 -38.98
C GLN A 378 11.52 15.81 -38.68
N ARG A 379 10.60 16.78 -38.66
CA ARG A 379 10.90 18.17 -38.24
C ARG A 379 11.30 18.29 -36.76
N VAL A 380 10.86 17.37 -35.91
CA VAL A 380 11.33 17.30 -34.52
C VAL A 380 12.70 16.63 -34.48
N PHE A 381 12.82 15.39 -34.97
CA PHE A 381 13.97 14.54 -34.67
C PHE A 381 15.13 14.61 -35.66
N GLY A 382 14.91 15.11 -36.87
CA GLY A 382 15.90 15.13 -37.95
C GLY A 382 16.26 13.76 -38.54
N GLU A 383 15.50 12.71 -38.22
CA GLU A 383 15.74 11.32 -38.65
C GLU A 383 14.47 10.71 -39.25
N GLU A 384 14.60 9.95 -40.35
CA GLU A 384 13.48 9.22 -40.97
C GLU A 384 13.01 7.99 -40.15
N LYS A 385 13.90 7.41 -39.33
CA LYS A 385 13.63 6.22 -38.52
C LYS A 385 14.32 6.33 -37.17
N MET A 386 13.58 6.09 -36.09
CA MET A 386 14.08 6.23 -34.71
C MET A 386 13.75 5.01 -33.85
N LYS A 387 14.64 4.67 -32.92
CA LYS A 387 14.41 3.63 -31.89
C LYS A 387 13.71 4.24 -30.68
N PHE A 388 12.71 3.57 -30.10
CA PHE A 388 11.96 4.09 -28.94
C PHE A 388 12.85 4.43 -27.73
N THR A 389 13.94 3.70 -27.51
CA THR A 389 14.91 3.98 -26.43
C THR A 389 15.61 5.33 -26.61
N MET A 390 15.75 5.82 -27.85
CA MET A 390 16.44 7.08 -28.16
C MET A 390 15.55 8.32 -28.00
N VAL A 391 14.22 8.13 -28.01
CA VAL A 391 13.24 9.23 -27.89
C VAL A 391 13.51 10.09 -26.66
N SER A 392 13.74 9.47 -25.49
CA SER A 392 14.01 10.20 -24.25
C SER A 392 15.24 11.12 -24.35
N GLN A 393 16.29 10.71 -25.06
CA GLN A 393 17.47 11.54 -25.29
C GLN A 393 17.15 12.66 -26.29
N ARG A 394 16.58 12.31 -27.46
CA ARG A 394 16.29 13.22 -28.57
C ARG A 394 15.33 14.35 -28.19
N ILE A 395 14.26 14.06 -27.43
CA ILE A 395 13.34 15.12 -26.98
C ILE A 395 14.01 16.17 -26.07
N SER A 396 15.15 15.87 -25.43
CA SER A 396 15.77 16.80 -24.46
C SER A 396 16.13 18.16 -25.06
N GLN A 397 16.42 18.21 -26.37
CA GLN A 397 16.69 19.45 -27.10
C GLN A 397 15.41 20.28 -27.40
N HIS A 398 14.24 19.66 -27.24
CA HIS A 398 12.91 20.24 -27.46
C HIS A 398 12.17 20.55 -26.16
N LEU A 399 12.83 20.40 -25.00
CA LEU A 399 12.28 20.69 -23.68
C LEU A 399 13.03 21.87 -23.05
N SER A 400 12.33 22.98 -22.82
CA SER A 400 12.85 24.12 -22.05
C SER A 400 12.13 24.25 -20.71
N PRO A 401 12.70 24.95 -19.72
CA PRO A 401 11.94 25.36 -18.54
C PRO A 401 10.66 26.12 -18.93
N PRO A 402 9.55 25.96 -18.18
CA PRO A 402 8.35 26.79 -18.36
C PRO A 402 8.66 28.27 -18.15
N GLN A 403 7.88 29.15 -18.80
CA GLN A 403 8.12 30.59 -18.70
C GLN A 403 7.80 31.10 -17.29
N PRO A 404 8.67 31.95 -16.70
CA PRO A 404 8.37 32.61 -15.43
C PRO A 404 7.19 33.58 -15.56
N ILE A 405 6.46 33.78 -14.46
CA ILE A 405 5.38 34.75 -14.38
C ILE A 405 5.98 36.13 -14.10
N HIS A 406 5.53 37.13 -14.83
CA HIS A 406 5.99 38.52 -14.73
C HIS A 406 4.87 39.42 -14.23
N LEU A 407 5.08 40.06 -13.08
CA LEU A 407 4.14 41.01 -12.48
C LEU A 407 4.85 42.37 -12.34
N GLU A 408 4.20 43.45 -12.75
CA GLU A 408 4.65 44.81 -12.46
C GLU A 408 3.82 45.41 -11.32
N HIS A 409 4.47 46.08 -10.36
CA HIS A 409 3.79 46.83 -9.30
C HIS A 409 4.42 48.20 -9.10
N LYS A 410 3.62 49.26 -9.22
CA LYS A 410 4.07 50.63 -8.91
C LYS A 410 4.01 50.86 -7.40
N ILE A 411 5.16 51.10 -6.78
CA ILE A 411 5.28 51.51 -5.38
C ILE A 411 4.67 52.91 -5.22
N LYS A 412 3.54 52.98 -4.51
CA LYS A 412 2.87 54.24 -4.15
C LYS A 412 3.26 54.68 -2.75
N LEU A 413 3.53 55.96 -2.54
CA LEU A 413 3.95 56.52 -1.25
C LEU A 413 2.91 57.49 -0.65
N SER A 414 1.71 57.53 -1.23
CA SER A 414 0.60 58.38 -0.85
C SER A 414 -0.75 57.68 -1.05
N GLY A 415 -1.81 58.19 -0.41
CA GLY A 415 -3.16 57.61 -0.44
C GLY A 415 -3.42 56.56 0.63
N ASN A 416 -4.42 55.70 0.42
CA ASN A 416 -4.78 54.65 1.37
C ASN A 416 -3.67 53.57 1.45
N SER A 417 -3.40 53.09 2.66
CA SER A 417 -2.45 52.02 2.95
C SER A 417 -3.21 50.80 3.51
N PRO A 418 -3.05 49.58 2.96
CA PRO A 418 -2.14 49.21 1.87
C PRO A 418 -2.55 49.82 0.51
N ALA A 419 -1.53 50.22 -0.26
CA ALA A 419 -1.68 50.78 -1.59
C ALA A 419 -1.51 49.69 -2.65
N GLY A 420 -2.49 49.60 -3.55
CA GLY A 420 -2.56 48.58 -4.60
C GLY A 420 -3.55 47.46 -4.26
N ASN A 421 -4.33 47.07 -5.26
CA ASN A 421 -5.35 46.02 -5.23
C ASN A 421 -5.12 44.97 -6.33
N ALA A 422 -3.88 44.86 -6.83
CA ALA A 422 -3.53 43.93 -7.89
C ALA A 422 -3.56 42.49 -7.35
N CYS A 423 -4.52 41.71 -7.83
CA CYS A 423 -4.60 40.27 -7.64
C CYS A 423 -4.37 39.56 -8.97
N TYR A 424 -3.59 38.48 -8.94
CA TYR A 424 -3.23 37.69 -10.10
C TYR A 424 -3.55 36.22 -9.84
N ASP A 425 -4.41 35.64 -10.65
CA ASP A 425 -4.85 34.25 -10.50
C ASP A 425 -3.99 33.32 -11.35
N VAL A 426 -3.45 32.27 -10.72
CA VAL A 426 -2.58 31.29 -11.37
C VAL A 426 -3.01 29.87 -11.00
N LEU A 427 -3.12 28.99 -11.99
CA LEU A 427 -3.42 27.58 -11.75
C LEU A 427 -2.18 26.85 -11.19
N VAL A 428 -2.35 26.19 -10.05
CA VAL A 428 -1.33 25.37 -9.40
C VAL A 428 -1.85 23.97 -9.10
N ASP A 429 -0.96 22.98 -9.19
CA ASP A 429 -1.27 21.60 -8.84
C ASP A 429 -1.09 21.42 -7.32
N VAL A 430 -2.17 21.06 -6.63
CA VAL A 430 -2.22 20.89 -5.18
C VAL A 430 -2.41 19.41 -4.85
N PRO A 431 -1.54 18.77 -4.05
CA PRO A 431 -1.69 17.38 -3.66
C PRO A 431 -2.99 17.14 -2.86
N PHE A 432 -3.69 16.03 -3.12
CA PHE A 432 -4.98 15.74 -2.49
C PHE A 432 -4.84 15.56 -0.95
N PRO A 433 -5.72 16.16 -0.13
CA PRO A 433 -5.49 16.28 1.32
C PRO A 433 -5.58 14.98 2.13
N ILE A 434 -6.12 13.90 1.55
CA ILE A 434 -6.33 12.60 2.23
C ILE A 434 -5.04 11.84 2.57
N GLN A 435 -3.86 12.31 2.13
CA GLN A 435 -2.56 11.66 2.38
C GLN A 435 -2.30 11.36 3.86
N ARG A 436 -2.75 12.25 4.76
CA ARG A 436 -2.62 12.05 6.22
C ARG A 436 -3.45 10.85 6.68
N GLU A 437 -4.70 10.75 6.25
CA GLU A 437 -5.63 9.66 6.58
C GLU A 437 -5.13 8.33 6.01
N LEU A 438 -4.69 8.33 4.74
CA LEU A 438 -4.07 7.16 4.11
C LEU A 438 -2.83 6.65 4.87
N SER A 439 -1.99 7.57 5.34
CA SER A 439 -0.80 7.22 6.14
C SER A 439 -1.19 6.61 7.50
N VAL A 440 -2.26 7.11 8.13
CA VAL A 440 -2.80 6.55 9.39
C VAL A 440 -3.42 5.16 9.16
N LEU A 441 -4.16 4.96 8.06
CA LEU A 441 -4.72 3.65 7.71
C LEU A 441 -3.63 2.59 7.52
N LEU A 442 -2.53 2.93 6.83
CA LEU A 442 -1.38 2.03 6.70
C LEU A 442 -0.77 1.67 8.06
N ALA A 443 -0.53 2.66 8.93
CA ALA A 443 0.07 2.45 10.25
C ALA A 443 -0.81 1.59 11.19
N ASN A 444 -2.13 1.67 11.06
CA ASN A 444 -3.08 0.85 11.83
C ASN A 444 -3.13 -0.60 11.33
N THR A 445 -2.93 -0.83 10.03
CA THR A 445 -2.98 -2.18 9.41
C THR A 445 -1.84 -3.11 9.88
N GLU A 446 -0.80 -2.59 10.53
CA GLU A 446 0.41 -3.35 10.89
C GLU A 446 0.40 -3.91 12.33
N LYS A 447 -0.73 -3.85 13.05
CA LYS A 447 -0.82 -4.22 14.49
C LYS A 447 -1.99 -5.14 14.83
N ASN A 448 -2.03 -6.34 14.24
CA ASN A 448 -3.14 -7.29 14.41
C ASN A 448 -2.88 -8.41 15.43
N LYS A 449 -2.43 -8.06 16.65
CA LYS A 449 -2.15 -9.04 17.74
C LYS A 449 -3.36 -9.91 18.11
N GLU A 450 -4.57 -9.38 17.97
CA GLU A 450 -5.81 -10.10 18.26
C GLU A 450 -6.08 -11.19 17.20
N ILE A 451 -5.72 -10.92 15.93
CA ILE A 451 -5.81 -11.92 14.85
C ILE A 451 -4.79 -13.04 15.10
N ASP A 452 -3.54 -12.70 15.47
CA ASP A 452 -2.53 -13.70 15.83
C ASP A 452 -3.01 -14.64 16.95
N ALA A 453 -3.67 -14.10 17.98
CA ALA A 453 -4.23 -14.86 19.09
C ALA A 453 -5.43 -15.73 18.68
N CYS A 454 -6.30 -15.23 17.79
CA CYS A 454 -7.40 -16.02 17.21
C CYS A 454 -6.86 -17.17 16.35
N ASP A 455 -5.82 -16.94 15.57
CA ASP A 455 -5.17 -17.96 14.74
C ASP A 455 -4.51 -19.06 15.57
N GLU A 456 -3.85 -18.71 16.68
CA GLU A 456 -3.34 -19.69 17.62
C GLU A 456 -4.46 -20.53 18.24
N ALA A 457 -5.58 -19.91 18.63
CA ALA A 457 -6.75 -20.60 19.17
C ALA A 457 -7.38 -21.56 18.14
N ILE A 458 -7.56 -21.12 16.89
CA ILE A 458 -8.02 -21.94 15.76
C ILE A 458 -7.09 -23.16 15.57
N CYS A 459 -5.78 -22.95 15.55
CA CYS A 459 -4.81 -24.04 15.42
C CYS A 459 -4.76 -24.96 16.65
N GLY A 460 -5.10 -24.46 17.83
CA GLY A 460 -5.35 -25.27 19.03
C GLY A 460 -6.58 -26.17 18.87
N ALA A 461 -7.70 -25.62 18.38
CA ALA A 461 -8.93 -26.36 18.13
C ALA A 461 -8.76 -27.45 17.06
N ILE A 462 -8.12 -27.14 15.93
CA ILE A 462 -7.86 -28.09 14.84
C ILE A 462 -7.02 -29.27 15.32
N ARG A 463 -5.97 -29.03 16.12
CA ARG A 463 -5.17 -30.11 16.74
C ARG A 463 -6.04 -31.04 17.60
N LYS A 464 -6.92 -30.50 18.44
CA LYS A 464 -7.87 -31.29 19.25
C LYS A 464 -8.82 -32.09 18.36
N ILE A 465 -9.39 -31.50 17.30
CA ILE A 465 -10.27 -32.18 16.34
C ILE A 465 -9.56 -33.40 15.72
N HIS A 466 -8.31 -33.25 15.28
CA HIS A 466 -7.52 -34.36 14.74
C HIS A 466 -7.25 -35.46 15.78
N GLU A 467 -6.98 -35.10 17.04
CA GLU A 467 -6.78 -36.04 18.14
C GLU A 467 -8.05 -36.82 18.47
N HIS A 468 -9.20 -36.14 18.59
CA HIS A 468 -10.50 -36.78 18.79
C HIS A 468 -10.90 -37.67 17.61
N ARG A 469 -10.66 -37.24 16.37
CA ARG A 469 -10.88 -38.09 15.18
C ARG A 469 -10.00 -39.35 15.21
N ARG A 470 -8.73 -39.24 15.61
CA ARG A 470 -7.84 -40.41 15.75
C ARG A 470 -8.33 -41.37 16.83
N ARG A 471 -8.72 -40.86 18.01
CA ARG A 471 -9.34 -41.68 19.07
C ARG A 471 -10.62 -42.38 18.58
N ARG A 472 -11.53 -41.65 17.92
CA ARG A 472 -12.76 -42.23 17.36
C ARG A 472 -12.46 -43.33 16.36
N ALA A 473 -11.50 -43.14 15.45
CA ALA A 473 -11.11 -44.15 14.47
C ALA A 473 -10.52 -45.40 15.13
N PHE A 474 -9.70 -45.24 16.18
CA PHE A 474 -9.15 -46.34 16.97
C PHE A 474 -10.25 -47.18 17.63
N PHE A 475 -11.16 -46.55 18.38
CA PHE A 475 -12.26 -47.26 19.05
C PHE A 475 -13.26 -47.88 18.07
N LEU A 476 -13.53 -47.23 16.93
CA LEU A 476 -14.41 -47.75 15.90
C LEU A 476 -13.82 -49.00 15.21
N GLY A 477 -12.51 -48.99 14.91
CA GLY A 477 -11.82 -50.16 14.36
C GLY A 477 -11.86 -51.35 15.32
N PHE A 478 -11.62 -51.11 16.61
CA PHE A 478 -11.78 -52.13 17.64
C PHE A 478 -13.21 -52.69 17.72
N SER A 479 -14.24 -51.82 17.65
CA SER A 479 -15.63 -52.24 17.75
C SER A 479 -16.13 -53.02 16.53
N GLN A 480 -15.54 -52.79 15.35
CA GLN A 480 -15.94 -53.42 14.09
C GLN A 480 -15.28 -54.79 13.89
N SER A 481 -14.01 -54.94 14.26
CA SER A 481 -13.22 -56.15 13.99
C SER A 481 -12.18 -56.38 15.11
N PRO A 482 -12.59 -56.73 16.34
CA PRO A 482 -11.72 -56.69 17.52
C PRO A 482 -10.51 -57.63 17.43
N VAL A 483 -10.66 -58.82 16.86
CA VAL A 483 -9.57 -59.81 16.73
C VAL A 483 -8.50 -59.32 15.75
N GLU A 484 -8.90 -58.91 14.55
CA GLU A 484 -8.00 -58.36 13.53
C GLU A 484 -7.32 -57.08 14.02
N PHE A 485 -8.08 -56.22 14.72
CA PHE A 485 -7.57 -54.98 15.28
C PHE A 485 -6.51 -55.20 16.37
N ILE A 486 -6.74 -56.14 17.31
CA ILE A 486 -5.75 -56.47 18.34
C ILE A 486 -4.46 -57.01 17.69
N ASN A 487 -4.58 -57.92 16.73
CA ASN A 487 -3.42 -58.48 16.03
C ASN A 487 -2.63 -57.38 15.30
N ALA A 488 -3.31 -56.54 14.52
CA ALA A 488 -2.68 -55.41 13.82
C ALA A 488 -2.07 -54.36 14.78
N LEU A 489 -2.68 -54.14 15.95
CA LEU A 489 -2.16 -53.24 16.99
C LEU A 489 -0.87 -53.79 17.61
N ILE A 490 -0.84 -55.08 17.95
CA ILE A 490 0.37 -55.76 18.46
C ILE A 490 1.50 -55.71 17.41
N GLU A 491 1.18 -55.98 16.14
CA GLU A 491 2.14 -55.87 15.03
C GLU A 491 2.63 -54.43 14.79
N SER A 492 1.78 -53.41 14.99
CA SER A 492 2.21 -52.01 14.93
C SER A 492 3.14 -51.68 16.09
N GLN A 493 2.71 -51.93 17.34
CA GLN A 493 3.50 -51.61 18.54
C GLN A 493 4.84 -52.37 18.57
N SER A 494 4.88 -53.62 18.10
CA SER A 494 6.14 -54.38 17.99
C SER A 494 7.09 -53.76 16.97
N ARG A 495 6.59 -53.24 15.84
CA ARG A 495 7.42 -52.50 14.86
C ARG A 495 7.86 -51.15 15.40
N ASP A 496 6.95 -50.38 15.99
CA ASP A 496 7.23 -49.05 16.54
C ASP A 496 8.27 -49.12 17.66
N LEU A 497 8.19 -50.12 18.55
CA LEU A 497 9.17 -50.37 19.60
C LEU A 497 10.57 -50.67 19.03
N LYS A 498 10.67 -51.52 18.00
CA LYS A 498 11.94 -51.82 17.33
C LYS A 498 12.55 -50.60 16.66
N LEU A 499 11.73 -49.77 16.00
CA LEU A 499 12.16 -48.51 15.40
C LEU A 499 12.70 -47.53 16.45
N VAL A 500 12.03 -47.42 17.61
CA VAL A 500 12.49 -46.57 18.72
C VAL A 500 13.78 -47.10 19.38
N ALA A 501 13.91 -48.43 19.51
CA ALA A 501 15.12 -49.07 20.04
C ALA A 501 16.33 -49.02 19.08
N GLY A 502 16.12 -48.61 17.81
CA GLY A 502 17.17 -48.66 16.78
C GLY A 502 17.57 -50.08 16.38
N GLU A 503 16.77 -51.09 16.75
CA GLU A 503 17.04 -52.48 16.40
C GLU A 503 16.85 -52.68 14.88
N PRO A 504 17.73 -53.44 14.21
CA PRO A 504 17.48 -53.84 12.83
C PRO A 504 16.18 -54.64 12.78
N SER A 505 15.45 -54.58 11.65
CA SER A 505 14.13 -55.21 11.46
C SER A 505 14.19 -56.74 11.33
N ARG A 506 14.95 -57.40 12.19
CA ARG A 506 15.01 -58.84 12.38
C ARG A 506 13.80 -59.30 13.16
N ILE A 507 13.18 -60.38 12.70
CA ILE A 507 12.10 -61.04 13.40
C ILE A 507 12.63 -62.42 13.73
N ALA A 508 13.25 -62.56 14.91
CA ALA A 508 13.89 -63.80 15.35
C ALA A 508 12.99 -65.04 15.21
N GLU A 509 11.67 -64.85 15.37
CA GLU A 509 10.68 -65.92 15.22
C GLU A 509 10.40 -66.32 13.75
N LYS A 510 10.69 -65.44 12.78
CA LYS A 510 10.76 -65.83 11.36
C LYS A 510 12.11 -66.48 11.04
N GLU A 511 13.21 -65.94 11.57
CA GLU A 511 14.57 -66.49 11.40
C GLU A 511 14.74 -67.91 11.99
N ARG A 512 13.82 -68.35 12.86
CA ARG A 512 13.74 -69.73 13.38
C ARG A 512 13.06 -70.74 12.46
N ARG A 513 12.31 -70.29 11.43
CA ARG A 513 11.56 -71.18 10.53
C ARG A 513 12.37 -71.48 9.27
N SER A 514 12.34 -72.72 8.81
CA SER A 514 13.03 -73.15 7.58
C SER A 514 12.67 -72.31 6.35
N ASP A 515 11.42 -71.87 6.25
CA ASP A 515 10.90 -71.07 5.12
C ASP A 515 11.62 -69.72 4.94
N PHE A 516 12.22 -69.19 6.01
CA PHE A 516 13.04 -67.98 5.95
C PHE A 516 14.35 -68.19 5.19
N PHE A 517 14.87 -69.42 5.16
CA PHE A 517 16.07 -69.81 4.42
C PHE A 517 15.76 -70.38 3.01
N ASN A 518 14.48 -70.48 2.64
CA ASN A 518 14.04 -70.85 1.28
C ASN A 518 13.85 -69.60 0.39
N GLN A 519 14.69 -68.57 0.56
CA GLN A 519 14.53 -67.26 -0.08
C GLN A 519 15.68 -66.97 -1.08
N PRO A 520 15.44 -66.26 -2.20
CA PRO A 520 16.45 -66.06 -3.25
C PRO A 520 17.74 -65.37 -2.81
N TRP A 521 17.71 -64.60 -1.71
CA TRP A 521 18.90 -63.94 -1.16
C TRP A 521 19.86 -64.88 -0.44
N VAL A 522 19.45 -66.13 -0.15
CA VAL A 522 20.21 -67.05 0.70
C VAL A 522 21.44 -67.60 -0.02
N GLU A 523 21.36 -67.92 -1.30
CA GLU A 523 22.51 -68.40 -2.09
C GLU A 523 23.62 -67.35 -2.16
N ASP A 524 23.28 -66.10 -2.52
CA ASP A 524 24.19 -64.96 -2.51
C ASP A 524 24.74 -64.66 -1.09
N ALA A 525 23.91 -64.77 -0.06
CA ALA A 525 24.36 -64.61 1.33
C ALA A 525 25.35 -65.70 1.77
N VAL A 526 25.17 -66.96 1.35
CA VAL A 526 26.09 -68.07 1.62
C VAL A 526 27.42 -67.84 0.88
N ILE A 527 27.39 -67.46 -0.41
CA ILE A 527 28.59 -67.15 -1.19
C ILE A 527 29.38 -66.00 -0.54
N ARG A 528 28.70 -64.91 -0.15
CA ARG A 528 29.31 -63.78 0.55
C ARG A 528 29.86 -64.17 1.93
N TYR A 529 29.20 -65.07 2.65
CA TYR A 529 29.68 -65.56 3.94
C TYR A 529 30.95 -66.40 3.78
N LEU A 530 30.97 -67.33 2.82
CA LEU A 530 32.14 -68.16 2.52
C LEU A 530 33.35 -67.30 2.09
N ASN A 531 33.14 -66.35 1.17
CA ASN A 531 34.20 -65.43 0.72
C ASN A 531 34.72 -64.47 1.81
N ARG A 532 33.94 -64.25 2.89
CA ARG A 532 34.32 -63.39 4.02
C ARG A 532 34.96 -64.17 5.16
N LYS A 533 34.82 -65.49 5.21
CA LYS A 533 35.39 -66.35 6.24
C LYS A 533 36.82 -66.70 5.84
N PRO A 534 37.87 -66.22 6.55
CA PRO A 534 39.24 -66.61 6.22
C PRO A 534 39.38 -68.12 6.37
N VAL A 535 40.21 -68.74 5.53
CA VAL A 535 40.55 -70.16 5.65
C VAL A 535 41.34 -70.36 6.95
N ALA A 536 40.63 -70.74 8.02
CA ALA A 536 41.23 -71.23 9.25
C ALA A 536 41.89 -72.59 8.95
N GLY A 537 43.16 -72.52 8.50
CA GLY A 537 43.89 -73.65 7.92
C GLY A 537 45.05 -73.27 7.01
N SER A 538 45.30 -71.98 6.74
CA SER A 538 46.45 -71.51 5.95
C SER A 538 47.64 -71.05 6.81
N ASP A 539 48.01 -71.84 7.83
CA ASP A 539 49.36 -71.82 8.39
C ASP A 539 50.14 -73.02 7.81
N ALA A 540 50.83 -72.77 6.69
CA ALA A 540 51.82 -73.68 6.14
C ALA A 540 53.19 -72.97 6.18
N PRO A 541 54.24 -73.59 6.74
CA PRO A 541 55.53 -72.93 6.91
C PRO A 541 56.23 -72.70 5.56
N GLY A 542 57.01 -71.61 5.49
CA GLY A 542 57.75 -71.23 4.30
C GLY A 542 58.88 -72.21 3.94
N SER A 543 59.19 -72.26 2.65
CA SER A 543 60.27 -73.06 2.06
C SER A 543 61.67 -72.58 2.48
N THR A 544 62.43 -73.46 3.14
CA THR A 544 63.86 -73.74 2.89
C THR A 544 64.15 -75.19 3.25
#